data_AF-A0A1Q2YGW6-F1
#
_entry.id   AF-A0A1Q2YGW6-F1
#
_cell.length_a   1.000
_cell.length_b   1.000
_cell.length_c   1.000
_cell.angle_alpha   90.00
_cell.angle_beta   90.00
_cell.angle_gamma   90.00
#
_symmetry.space_group_name_H-M   'P 1'
#
loop_
_entity.id
_entity.type
_entity.pdbx_description
1 polymer ?
#
loop_
_entity_poly.entity_id
_entity_poly.type
_entity_poly.pdbx_seq_one_letter_code
_entity_poly.pdbx_strand_id
1 'polypeptide(L)'
;MDASDHFKFMQESLKYGEVALNHDEVPVAAILVDNSTKKILYRAHNMTNITLNGTAHAEFRIYDYLKRTFPKDHLQMWQNCTLYVTVEPCIIFGGNGSVFDIRYKSNIKLVPGVGHREAISLLRRFYIRENERSPQNINKKKRTLKLDEFPQFRYSQFITLQEFIDIWGKEYQQIYAENDFLQFGEDGKLKLPCETVTNKKRLKT
;
A
#
# COMPACT_ATOMS: atom_id res chain seq x y z
N MET A 1 -9.27 -2.02 14.28
CA MET A 1 -8.16 -1.15 13.85
C MET A 1 -8.73 0.24 13.67
N ASP A 2 -8.05 1.26 14.19
CA ASP A 2 -8.39 2.66 13.96
C ASP A 2 -7.47 3.28 12.88
N ALA A 3 -7.69 4.56 12.57
CA ALA A 3 -6.90 5.29 11.57
C ALA A 3 -5.39 5.32 11.91
N SER A 4 -5.05 5.43 13.19
CA SER A 4 -3.65 5.48 13.65
C SER A 4 -2.98 4.12 13.51
N ASP A 5 -3.70 3.04 13.83
CA ASP A 5 -3.25 1.67 13.58
C ASP A 5 -2.94 1.48 12.08
N HIS A 6 -3.87 1.88 11.20
CA HIS A 6 -3.70 1.71 9.76
C HIS A 6 -2.46 2.45 9.25
N PHE A 7 -2.24 3.68 9.69
CA PHE A 7 -1.04 4.44 9.36
C PHE A 7 0.23 3.75 9.86
N LYS A 8 0.26 3.37 11.15
CA LYS A 8 1.41 2.69 11.76
C LYS A 8 1.80 1.42 11.02
N PHE A 9 0.83 0.56 10.71
CA PHE A 9 1.09 -0.69 10.01
C PHE A 9 1.45 -0.47 8.54
N MET A 10 0.88 0.55 7.88
CA MET A 10 1.30 0.89 6.53
C MET A 10 2.74 1.45 6.49
N GLN A 11 3.15 2.24 7.48
CA GLN A 11 4.55 2.69 7.61
C GLN A 11 5.51 1.51 7.78
N GLU A 12 5.13 0.49 8.54
CA GLU A 12 5.92 -0.74 8.66
C GLU A 12 6.00 -1.51 7.32
N SER A 13 4.92 -1.54 6.54
CA SER A 13 4.92 -2.13 5.19
C SER A 13 5.82 -1.36 4.22
N LEU A 14 5.76 -0.02 4.23
CA LEU A 14 6.62 0.86 3.43
C LEU A 14 8.10 0.70 3.76
N LYS A 15 8.45 0.60 5.06
CA LYS A 15 9.82 0.29 5.49
C LYS A 15 10.30 -1.04 4.92
N TYR A 16 9.41 -2.04 4.83
CA TYR A 16 9.76 -3.32 4.22
C TYR A 16 9.80 -3.25 2.67
N GLY A 17 9.09 -2.31 2.06
CA GLY A 17 9.24 -1.97 0.65
C GLY A 17 10.63 -1.42 0.30
N GLU A 18 11.24 -0.65 1.20
CA GLU A 18 12.66 -0.24 1.08
C GLU A 18 13.61 -1.43 1.13
N VAL A 19 13.29 -2.46 1.92
CA VAL A 19 14.08 -3.70 1.94
C VAL A 19 14.05 -4.36 0.57
N ALA A 20 12.87 -4.52 -0.05
CA ALA A 20 12.77 -5.03 -1.43
C ALA A 20 13.61 -4.19 -2.40
N LEU A 21 13.46 -2.86 -2.33
CA LEU A 21 14.22 -1.95 -3.17
C LEU A 21 15.74 -2.16 -3.02
N ASN A 22 16.24 -2.32 -1.80
CA ASN A 22 17.67 -2.52 -1.54
C ASN A 22 18.19 -3.91 -1.95
N HIS A 23 17.29 -4.86 -2.23
CA HIS A 23 17.62 -6.19 -2.77
C HIS A 23 17.33 -6.31 -4.28
N ASP A 24 17.22 -5.17 -4.98
CA ASP A 24 16.90 -5.10 -6.41
C ASP A 24 15.60 -5.81 -6.79
N GLU A 25 14.62 -5.81 -5.88
CA GLU A 25 13.25 -6.26 -6.13
C GLU A 25 12.31 -5.07 -6.31
N VAL A 26 11.19 -5.32 -6.99
CA VAL A 26 10.10 -4.34 -7.06
C VAL A 26 9.66 -4.02 -5.62
N PRO A 27 9.56 -2.74 -5.21
CA PRO A 27 9.30 -2.33 -3.82
C PRO A 27 7.83 -2.52 -3.41
N VAL A 28 7.32 -3.72 -3.66
CA VAL A 28 6.03 -4.21 -3.17
C VAL A 28 6.31 -5.04 -1.94
N ALA A 29 5.80 -4.58 -0.81
CA ALA A 29 5.80 -5.28 0.45
C ALA A 29 4.40 -5.38 1.05
N ALA A 30 4.23 -6.41 1.87
CA ALA A 30 3.04 -6.71 2.64
C ALA A 30 3.40 -7.07 4.08
N ILE A 31 2.53 -6.73 5.02
CA ILE A 31 2.59 -7.24 6.39
C ILE A 31 1.23 -7.78 6.81
N LEU A 32 1.23 -8.85 7.60
CA LEU A 32 0.04 -9.48 8.16
C LEU A 32 -0.07 -9.14 9.64
N VAL A 33 -1.22 -8.60 10.03
CA VAL A 33 -1.46 -8.15 11.41
C VAL A 33 -2.68 -8.86 11.98
N ASP A 34 -2.54 -9.41 13.18
CA ASP A 34 -3.65 -10.00 13.93
C ASP A 34 -4.58 -8.90 14.47
N ASN A 35 -5.88 -9.00 14.18
CA ASN A 35 -6.85 -7.96 14.54
C ASN A 35 -7.09 -7.84 16.05
N SER A 36 -6.91 -8.93 16.79
CA SER A 36 -7.20 -9.00 18.23
C SER A 36 -6.02 -8.48 19.06
N THR A 37 -4.80 -8.88 18.71
CA THR A 37 -3.59 -8.54 19.45
C THR A 37 -2.87 -7.32 18.90
N LYS A 38 -3.23 -6.86 17.69
CA LYS A 38 -2.53 -5.82 16.93
C LYS A 38 -1.04 -6.13 16.73
N LYS A 39 -0.66 -7.41 16.72
CA LYS A 39 0.73 -7.85 16.48
C LYS A 39 0.94 -8.18 15.02
N ILE A 40 2.11 -7.80 14.50
CA ILE A 40 2.55 -8.19 13.17
C ILE A 40 2.97 -9.67 13.25
N LEU A 41 2.24 -10.52 12.54
CA LEU A 41 2.54 -11.96 12.45
C LEU A 41 3.67 -12.22 11.45
N TYR A 42 3.65 -11.52 10.31
CA TYR A 42 4.64 -11.72 9.27
C TYR A 42 4.84 -10.49 8.39
N ARG A 43 6.03 -10.38 7.79
CA ARG A 43 6.40 -9.35 6.81
C ARG A 43 6.98 -10.04 5.59
N ALA A 44 6.60 -9.60 4.40
CA ALA A 44 7.10 -10.13 3.15
C ALA A 44 7.25 -9.01 2.11
N HIS A 45 8.18 -9.19 1.18
CA HIS A 45 8.34 -8.35 0.01
C HIS A 45 8.45 -9.23 -1.24
N ASN A 46 8.29 -8.63 -2.42
CA ASN A 46 8.48 -9.35 -3.68
C ASN A 46 9.87 -9.99 -3.73
N MET A 47 9.93 -11.25 -4.15
CA MET A 47 11.18 -12.00 -4.31
C MET A 47 11.27 -12.66 -5.68
N THR A 48 10.68 -12.04 -6.69
CA THR A 48 10.58 -12.59 -8.05
C THR A 48 11.94 -12.82 -8.69
N ASN A 49 12.88 -11.89 -8.50
CA ASN A 49 14.25 -12.01 -9.00
C ASN A 49 15.05 -13.03 -8.18
N ILE A 50 14.93 -13.01 -6.85
CA ILE A 50 15.67 -13.91 -5.95
C ILE A 50 15.26 -15.37 -6.15
N THR A 51 13.96 -15.62 -6.31
CA THR A 51 13.41 -16.98 -6.41
C THR A 51 13.30 -17.48 -7.84
N LEU A 52 13.54 -16.63 -8.84
CA LEU A 52 13.29 -16.90 -10.26
C LEU A 52 11.86 -17.39 -10.52
N ASN A 53 10.91 -16.91 -9.72
CA ASN A 53 9.51 -17.29 -9.77
C ASN A 53 8.63 -16.04 -9.88
N GLY A 54 7.94 -15.90 -11.01
CA GLY A 54 7.03 -14.78 -11.28
C GLY A 54 5.82 -14.69 -10.33
N THR A 55 5.54 -15.72 -9.53
CA THR A 55 4.46 -15.70 -8.53
C THR A 55 4.94 -15.37 -7.12
N ALA A 56 6.24 -15.14 -6.91
CA ALA A 56 6.82 -14.85 -5.59
C ALA A 56 6.56 -13.41 -5.13
N HIS A 57 5.29 -13.00 -5.17
CA HIS A 57 4.82 -11.72 -4.65
C HIS A 57 4.75 -11.73 -3.12
N ALA A 58 4.79 -10.55 -2.51
CA ALA A 58 4.75 -10.38 -1.07
C ALA A 58 3.56 -11.12 -0.42
N GLU A 59 2.38 -11.06 -1.03
CA GLU A 59 1.15 -11.61 -0.47
C GLU A 59 1.13 -13.14 -0.48
N PHE A 60 1.61 -13.78 -1.55
CA PHE A 60 1.76 -15.24 -1.61
C PHE A 60 2.72 -15.73 -0.54
N ARG A 61 3.80 -14.98 -0.29
CA ARG A 61 4.76 -15.31 0.76
C ARG A 61 4.17 -15.23 2.16
N ILE A 62 3.27 -14.27 2.41
CA ILE A 62 2.52 -14.21 3.67
C ILE A 62 1.63 -15.44 3.83
N TYR A 63 0.91 -15.81 2.78
CA TYR A 63 0.00 -16.95 2.84
C TYR A 63 0.75 -18.28 2.99
N ASP A 64 1.87 -18.44 2.31
CA ASP A 64 2.76 -19.60 2.47
C ASP A 64 3.30 -19.71 3.89
N TYR A 65 3.69 -18.59 4.51
CA TYR A 65 4.08 -18.56 5.92
C TYR A 65 2.94 -19.08 6.81
N LEU A 66 1.73 -18.54 6.67
CA LEU A 66 0.58 -18.98 7.46
C LEU A 66 0.28 -20.47 7.28
N LYS A 67 0.27 -20.96 6.03
CA LYS A 67 0.03 -22.38 5.74
C LYS A 67 1.05 -23.30 6.40
N ARG A 68 2.32 -22.90 6.43
CA ARG A 68 3.41 -23.68 7.03
C ARG A 68 3.39 -23.62 8.56
N THR A 69 3.11 -22.45 9.12
CA THR A 69 3.12 -22.26 10.59
C THR A 69 1.84 -22.77 11.24
N PHE A 70 0.69 -22.66 10.56
CA PHE A 70 -0.62 -23.03 11.09
C PHE A 70 -1.41 -23.92 10.12
N PRO A 71 -0.96 -25.16 9.80
CA PRO A 71 -1.58 -25.98 8.74
C PRO A 71 -3.09 -26.20 8.90
N LYS A 72 -3.58 -26.33 10.14
CA LYS A 72 -5.00 -26.55 10.44
C LYS A 72 -5.81 -25.25 10.54
N ASP A 73 -5.21 -24.19 11.09
CA ASP A 73 -5.93 -22.97 11.49
C ASP A 73 -5.68 -21.78 10.57
N HIS A 74 -4.80 -21.90 9.57
CA HIS A 74 -4.38 -20.78 8.69
C HIS A 74 -5.54 -20.02 8.05
N LEU A 75 -6.65 -20.69 7.71
CA LEU A 75 -7.84 -20.05 7.12
C LEU A 75 -8.57 -19.18 8.16
N GLN A 76 -8.75 -19.69 9.37
CA GLN A 76 -9.37 -18.93 10.46
C GLN A 76 -8.48 -17.74 10.86
N MET A 77 -7.17 -17.95 10.92
CA MET A 77 -6.22 -16.88 11.16
C MET A 77 -6.25 -15.81 10.07
N TRP A 78 -6.28 -16.21 8.80
CA TRP A 78 -6.40 -15.29 7.67
C TRP A 78 -7.63 -14.38 7.78
N GLN A 79 -8.78 -14.94 8.17
CA GLN A 79 -10.03 -14.20 8.37
C GLN A 79 -9.94 -13.20 9.54
N ASN A 80 -9.13 -13.50 10.56
CA ASN A 80 -8.93 -12.65 11.73
C ASN A 80 -7.74 -11.68 11.60
N CYS A 81 -7.16 -11.57 10.41
CA CYS A 81 -6.03 -10.68 10.14
C CYS A 81 -6.40 -9.53 9.22
N THR A 82 -5.57 -8.49 9.24
CA THR A 82 -5.54 -7.43 8.22
C THR A 82 -4.21 -7.51 7.47
N LEU A 83 -4.28 -7.48 6.13
CA LEU A 83 -3.12 -7.43 5.25
C LEU A 83 -2.87 -5.96 4.84
N TYR A 84 -1.67 -5.45 5.10
CA TYR A 84 -1.26 -4.10 4.70
C TYR A 84 -0.24 -4.20 3.56
N VAL A 85 -0.64 -3.78 2.36
CA VAL A 85 0.19 -3.88 1.15
C VAL A 85 0.49 -2.48 0.62
N THR A 86 1.75 -2.24 0.29
CA THR A 86 2.26 -0.96 -0.27
C THR A 86 1.68 -0.62 -1.63
N VAL A 87 1.37 -1.62 -2.44
CA VAL A 87 0.72 -1.50 -3.75
C VAL A 87 -0.52 -2.38 -3.73
N GLU A 88 -1.56 -1.98 -4.44
CA GLU A 88 -2.76 -2.81 -4.57
C GLU A 88 -2.38 -4.24 -5.01
N PRO A 89 -2.93 -5.29 -4.35
CA PRO A 89 -2.67 -6.67 -4.76
C PRO A 89 -3.04 -6.92 -6.21
N CYS A 90 -2.31 -7.82 -6.87
CA CYS A 90 -2.59 -8.14 -8.27
C CYS A 90 -3.81 -9.09 -8.43
N ILE A 91 -4.29 -9.22 -9.67
CA ILE A 91 -5.46 -10.05 -10.02
C ILE A 91 -5.35 -11.49 -9.52
N ILE A 92 -4.13 -12.05 -9.50
CA ILE A 92 -3.88 -13.43 -9.09
C ILE A 92 -4.10 -13.62 -7.57
N PHE A 93 -3.81 -12.59 -6.77
CA PHE A 93 -4.02 -12.62 -5.32
C PHE A 93 -5.42 -12.10 -4.92
N GLY A 94 -6.24 -11.69 -5.90
CA GLY A 94 -7.60 -11.23 -5.69
C GLY A 94 -7.79 -9.71 -5.65
N GLY A 95 -6.82 -8.93 -6.14
CA GLY A 95 -6.94 -7.47 -6.24
C GLY A 95 -6.95 -6.94 -7.68
N ASN A 96 -7.89 -6.06 -7.99
CA ASN A 96 -7.75 -5.03 -9.02
C ASN A 96 -8.93 -4.03 -9.00
N GLY A 97 -9.37 -3.50 -7.86
CA GLY A 97 -10.35 -2.39 -7.84
C GLY A 97 -10.01 -1.26 -8.84
N SER A 98 -8.73 -1.08 -9.17
CA SER A 98 -8.26 -0.20 -10.24
C SER A 98 -8.53 -0.66 -11.70
N VAL A 99 -8.72 -1.95 -11.98
CA VAL A 99 -8.95 -2.52 -13.34
C VAL A 99 -10.16 -3.47 -13.40
N PHE A 100 -10.28 -4.41 -12.46
CA PHE A 100 -11.37 -5.37 -12.27
C PHE A 100 -11.68 -5.59 -10.79
N ASP A 101 -12.90 -5.27 -10.37
CA ASP A 101 -13.31 -5.53 -8.98
C ASP A 101 -13.65 -7.01 -8.75
N ILE A 102 -12.63 -7.78 -8.35
CA ILE A 102 -12.75 -9.21 -8.03
C ILE A 102 -13.45 -9.43 -6.68
N ARG A 103 -13.65 -8.36 -5.88
CA ARG A 103 -14.30 -8.45 -4.56
C ARG A 103 -15.80 -8.71 -4.64
N TYR A 104 -16.38 -8.85 -5.83
CA TYR A 104 -17.81 -9.08 -6.03
C TYR A 104 -18.32 -10.23 -5.14
N LYS A 105 -19.16 -9.88 -4.16
CA LYS A 105 -19.73 -10.77 -3.10
C LYS A 105 -18.75 -11.28 -2.03
N SER A 106 -17.55 -10.73 -1.92
CA SER A 106 -16.64 -11.01 -0.80
C SER A 106 -16.93 -10.10 0.39
N ASN A 107 -16.75 -10.60 1.61
CA ASN A 107 -16.85 -9.80 2.85
C ASN A 107 -15.54 -9.08 3.20
N ILE A 108 -14.67 -8.83 2.22
CA ILE A 108 -13.34 -8.24 2.45
C ILE A 108 -13.47 -6.72 2.47
N LYS A 109 -13.10 -6.10 3.60
CA LYS A 109 -13.02 -4.64 3.74
C LYS A 109 -11.71 -4.12 3.13
N LEU A 110 -11.80 -3.18 2.19
CA LEU A 110 -10.65 -2.52 1.58
C LEU A 110 -10.44 -1.12 2.18
N VAL A 111 -9.20 -0.76 2.48
CA VAL A 111 -8.81 0.57 2.95
C VAL A 111 -7.76 1.16 2.00
N PRO A 112 -8.18 1.95 1.00
CA PRO A 112 -7.26 2.57 0.05
C PRO A 112 -6.58 3.85 0.57
N GLY A 113 -5.47 4.23 -0.06
CA GLY A 113 -4.90 5.58 0.03
C GLY A 113 -3.95 5.85 1.21
N VAL A 114 -3.80 4.92 2.15
CA VAL A 114 -2.84 5.05 3.25
C VAL A 114 -1.42 4.93 2.72
N GLY A 115 -0.56 5.93 2.97
CA GLY A 115 0.85 5.92 2.52
C GLY A 115 1.02 5.98 1.00
N HIS A 116 0.02 6.50 0.27
CA HIS A 116 -0.03 6.44 -1.19
C HIS A 116 1.14 7.17 -1.87
N ARG A 117 1.53 8.33 -1.36
CA ARG A 117 2.63 9.14 -1.96
C ARG A 117 3.98 8.46 -1.75
N GLU A 118 4.17 7.86 -0.58
CA GLU A 118 5.36 7.13 -0.19
C GLU A 118 5.51 5.87 -1.06
N ALA A 119 4.43 5.11 -1.26
CA ALA A 119 4.40 3.96 -2.15
C ALA A 119 4.74 4.34 -3.60
N ILE A 120 4.16 5.42 -4.15
CA ILE A 120 4.51 5.91 -5.49
C ILE A 120 5.99 6.33 -5.55
N SER A 121 6.49 6.99 -4.51
CA SER A 121 7.89 7.44 -4.46
C SER A 121 8.86 6.26 -4.46
N LEU A 122 8.55 5.18 -3.74
CA LEU A 122 9.30 3.92 -3.77
C LEU A 122 9.33 3.32 -5.19
N LEU A 123 8.17 3.18 -5.84
CA LEU A 123 8.08 2.66 -7.20
C LEU A 123 8.88 3.51 -8.19
N ARG A 124 8.78 4.85 -8.10
CA ARG A 124 9.55 5.75 -8.97
C ARG A 124 11.05 5.58 -8.78
N ARG A 125 11.52 5.42 -7.54
CA ARG A 125 12.94 5.12 -7.25
C ARG A 125 13.38 3.81 -7.89
N PHE A 126 12.55 2.78 -7.85
CA PHE A 126 12.83 1.51 -8.54
C PHE A 126 12.95 1.69 -10.06
N TYR A 127 12.02 2.39 -10.70
CA TYR A 127 12.02 2.51 -12.18
C TYR A 127 13.15 3.37 -12.75
N ILE A 128 13.74 4.26 -11.95
CA ILE A 128 14.89 5.08 -12.35
C ILE A 128 16.20 4.31 -12.25
N ARG A 129 16.28 3.31 -11.35
CA ARG A 129 17.46 2.42 -11.29
C ARG A 129 17.66 1.71 -12.63
N GLU A 130 18.91 1.60 -13.03
CA GLU A 130 19.32 0.73 -14.12
C GLU A 130 19.33 -0.70 -13.59
N ASN A 131 18.60 -1.59 -14.25
CA ASN A 131 18.63 -3.00 -13.92
C ASN A 131 19.74 -3.63 -14.75
N GLU A 132 20.93 -3.77 -14.17
CA GLU A 132 22.10 -4.35 -14.84
C GLU A 132 21.86 -5.79 -15.34
N ARG A 133 20.87 -6.49 -14.79
CA ARG A 133 20.46 -7.84 -15.20
C ARG A 133 19.54 -7.87 -16.41
N SER A 134 19.15 -6.71 -16.96
CA SER A 134 18.30 -6.63 -18.15
C SER A 134 19.07 -7.08 -19.40
N PRO A 135 18.55 -8.04 -20.21
CA PRO A 135 19.19 -8.48 -21.46
C PRO A 135 19.48 -7.33 -22.43
N GLN A 136 18.67 -6.28 -22.36
CA GLN A 136 18.91 -5.01 -23.04
C GLN A 136 18.89 -3.89 -21.99
N ASN A 137 20.05 -3.29 -21.74
CA ASN A 137 20.18 -2.13 -20.86
C ASN A 137 19.71 -0.88 -21.61
N ILE A 138 18.45 -0.48 -21.39
CA ILE A 138 17.96 0.83 -21.79
C ILE A 138 18.65 1.86 -20.90
N ASN A 139 19.43 2.76 -21.49
CA ASN A 139 20.09 3.84 -20.76
C ASN A 139 19.03 4.78 -20.15
N LYS A 140 18.97 4.84 -18.81
CA LYS A 140 17.95 5.61 -18.07
C LYS A 140 18.47 6.92 -17.50
N LYS A 141 19.71 7.32 -17.83
CA LYS A 141 20.39 8.52 -17.29
C LYS A 141 19.61 9.84 -17.44
N LYS A 142 18.64 9.92 -18.36
CA LYS A 142 17.78 11.11 -18.57
C LYS A 142 16.51 11.14 -17.71
N ARG A 143 16.21 10.10 -16.93
CA ARG A 143 14.98 10.04 -16.12
C ARG A 143 15.19 10.76 -14.78
N THR A 144 14.49 11.87 -14.58
CA THR A 144 14.48 12.61 -13.32
C THR A 144 13.37 12.08 -12.40
N LEU A 145 13.66 11.97 -11.10
CA LEU A 145 12.68 11.60 -10.09
C LEU A 145 11.72 12.78 -9.83
N LYS A 146 10.50 12.69 -10.34
CA LYS A 146 9.43 13.63 -9.98
C LYS A 146 8.91 13.26 -8.58
N LEU A 147 9.12 14.12 -7.59
CA LEU A 147 8.56 13.93 -6.24
C LEU A 147 7.43 14.93 -5.91
N ASP A 148 7.18 15.90 -6.78
CA ASP A 148 6.24 16.99 -6.52
C ASP A 148 4.88 16.78 -7.20
N GLU A 149 4.83 15.91 -8.21
CA GLU A 149 3.64 15.65 -9.03
C GLU A 149 3.17 14.21 -8.82
N PHE A 150 1.97 14.00 -8.29
CA PHE A 150 1.37 12.67 -8.11
C PHE A 150 0.07 12.57 -8.94
N PRO A 151 -0.21 11.40 -9.54
CA PRO A 151 -1.48 11.18 -10.24
C PRO A 151 -2.65 11.28 -9.26
N GLN A 152 -3.80 11.76 -9.74
CA GLN A 152 -5.02 11.85 -8.92
C GLN A 152 -5.48 10.46 -8.46
N PHE A 153 -5.87 10.33 -7.20
CA PHE A 153 -6.35 9.07 -6.62
C PHE A 153 -7.87 9.08 -6.44
N ARG A 154 -8.60 8.28 -7.22
CA ARG A 154 -10.07 8.26 -7.18
C ARG A 154 -10.60 7.28 -6.16
N TYR A 155 -11.07 7.75 -5.00
CA TYR A 155 -11.63 6.87 -3.96
C TYR A 155 -12.88 6.12 -4.40
N SER A 156 -13.72 6.75 -5.22
CA SER A 156 -14.98 6.17 -5.72
C SER A 156 -14.81 4.90 -6.56
N GLN A 157 -13.58 4.62 -7.01
CA GLN A 157 -13.24 3.39 -7.70
C GLN A 157 -13.09 2.19 -6.73
N PHE A 158 -12.77 2.46 -5.47
CA PHE A 158 -12.42 1.44 -4.49
C PHE A 158 -13.49 1.25 -3.41
N ILE A 159 -14.05 2.37 -2.92
CA ILE A 159 -15.03 2.40 -1.82
C ILE A 159 -16.06 3.51 -2.03
N THR A 160 -17.24 3.31 -1.44
CA THR A 160 -18.31 4.31 -1.37
C THR A 160 -17.98 5.42 -0.36
N LEU A 161 -18.68 6.55 -0.45
CA LEU A 161 -18.55 7.63 0.54
C LEU A 161 -18.91 7.16 1.95
N GLN A 162 -19.93 6.32 2.10
CA GLN A 162 -20.34 5.82 3.40
C GLN A 162 -19.24 4.94 4.01
N GLU A 163 -18.66 4.02 3.24
CA GLU A 163 -17.53 3.21 3.69
C GLU A 163 -16.32 4.07 4.06
N PHE A 164 -16.05 5.13 3.29
CA PHE A 164 -14.99 6.09 3.63
C PHE A 164 -15.24 6.75 4.98
N ILE A 165 -16.47 7.24 5.22
CA ILE A 165 -16.88 7.87 6.49
C ILE A 165 -16.78 6.86 7.64
N ASP A 166 -17.18 5.60 7.42
CA ASP A 166 -17.11 4.54 8.43
C ASP A 166 -15.67 4.17 8.80
N ILE A 167 -14.71 4.39 7.89
CA ILE A 167 -13.28 4.14 8.13
C ILE A 167 -12.62 5.35 8.81
N TRP A 168 -12.83 6.54 8.26
CA TRP A 168 -12.03 7.71 8.60
C TRP A 168 -12.76 8.70 9.51
N GLY A 169 -14.08 8.77 9.44
CA GLY A 169 -14.90 9.78 10.11
C GLY A 169 -15.52 10.79 9.13
N LYS A 170 -16.64 11.39 9.54
CA LYS A 170 -17.41 12.33 8.71
C LYS A 170 -16.65 13.62 8.45
N GLU A 171 -15.79 14.03 9.38
CA GLU A 171 -14.95 15.21 9.29
C GLU A 171 -13.92 15.16 8.14
N TYR A 172 -13.61 13.97 7.61
CA TYR A 172 -12.68 13.79 6.50
C TYR A 172 -13.37 13.59 5.14
N GLN A 173 -14.70 13.69 5.06
CA GLN A 173 -15.46 13.44 3.82
C GLN A 173 -15.02 14.33 2.65
N GLN A 174 -14.45 15.52 2.93
CA GLN A 174 -13.94 16.42 1.90
C GLN A 174 -12.76 15.80 1.12
N ILE A 175 -11.93 14.97 1.78
CA ILE A 175 -10.83 14.24 1.15
C ILE A 175 -11.37 13.31 0.05
N TYR A 176 -12.48 12.61 0.34
CA TYR A 176 -13.16 11.76 -0.63
C TYR A 176 -13.72 12.57 -1.81
N ALA A 177 -14.40 13.69 -1.51
CA ALA A 177 -15.02 14.52 -2.54
C ALA A 177 -13.99 15.16 -3.49
N GLU A 178 -12.86 15.60 -2.94
CA GLU A 178 -11.79 16.27 -3.70
C GLU A 178 -10.77 15.28 -4.30
N ASN A 179 -10.83 14.00 -3.91
CA ASN A 179 -9.84 12.98 -4.24
C ASN A 179 -8.42 13.38 -3.80
N ASP A 180 -8.35 14.02 -2.63
CA ASP A 180 -7.11 14.46 -1.99
C ASP A 180 -6.41 13.28 -1.29
N PHE A 181 -5.10 13.36 -1.09
CA PHE A 181 -4.37 12.31 -0.38
C PHE A 181 -4.59 12.39 1.13
N LEU A 182 -4.69 11.23 1.78
CA LEU A 182 -4.62 11.14 3.24
C LEU A 182 -3.25 11.64 3.72
N GLN A 183 -3.26 12.55 4.69
CA GLN A 183 -2.04 13.09 5.30
C GLN A 183 -2.07 12.84 6.79
N PHE A 184 -1.07 12.14 7.31
CA PHE A 184 -0.95 11.85 8.73
C PHE A 184 0.11 12.77 9.36
N GLY A 185 -0.14 13.20 10.59
CA GLY A 185 0.84 13.90 11.43
C GLY A 185 1.91 12.96 11.96
N GLU A 186 2.97 13.52 12.56
CA GLU A 186 4.01 12.75 13.25
C GLU A 186 3.46 11.98 14.45
N ASP A 187 2.36 12.45 15.03
CA ASP A 187 1.58 11.79 16.08
C ASP A 187 0.75 10.61 15.56
N GLY A 188 0.78 10.34 14.25
CA GLY A 188 0.05 9.26 13.60
C GLY A 188 -1.45 9.52 13.45
N LYS A 189 -1.92 10.75 13.68
CA LYS A 189 -3.31 11.14 13.46
C LYS A 189 -3.52 11.68 12.05
N LEU A 190 -4.70 11.44 11.48
CA LEU A 190 -5.07 11.99 10.19
C LEU A 190 -5.31 13.52 10.33
N LYS A 191 -4.73 14.30 9.43
CA LYS A 191 -4.87 15.77 9.42
C LYS A 191 -6.19 16.18 8.81
N LEU A 192 -6.81 17.21 9.38
CA LEU A 192 -8.05 17.77 8.85
C LEU A 192 -7.79 18.55 7.55
N PRO A 193 -8.72 18.51 6.58
CA PRO A 193 -8.58 19.23 5.30
C PRO A 193 -8.32 20.74 5.42
N CYS A 194 -8.82 21.40 6.48
CA CYS A 194 -8.59 22.84 6.67
C CYS A 194 -7.14 23.21 6.99
N GLU A 195 -6.32 22.27 7.48
CA GLU A 195 -4.91 22.52 7.81
C GLU A 195 -3.98 22.52 6.58
N THR A 196 -4.44 22.03 5.42
CA THR A 196 -3.62 21.95 4.19
C THR A 196 -3.71 23.22 3.32
N VAL A 197 -4.72 24.08 3.54
CA VAL A 197 -4.95 25.30 2.75
C VAL A 197 -3.87 26.38 2.99
N THR A 198 -3.19 26.36 4.13
CA THR A 198 -2.14 27.34 4.46
C THR A 198 -0.86 27.17 3.63
N ASN A 199 -0.60 25.99 3.05
CA ASN A 199 0.58 25.75 2.22
C ASN A 199 0.37 25.97 0.71
N LYS A 200 -0.87 25.92 0.19
CA LYS A 200 -1.14 26.24 -1.23
C LYS A 200 -1.05 27.75 -1.55
N LYS A 201 -1.15 28.63 -0.55
CA LYS A 201 -1.02 30.10 -0.74
C LYS A 201 0.39 30.65 -0.59
N ARG A 202 1.38 29.86 -0.14
CA ARG A 202 2.76 30.33 0.09
C ARG A 202 3.78 30.04 -1.02
N LEU A 203 3.35 29.39 -2.11
CA LEU A 203 4.18 29.09 -3.29
C LEU A 203 3.82 29.93 -4.53
N LYS A 204 3.08 31.03 -4.34
CA LYS A 204 2.84 32.05 -5.36
C LYS A 204 3.24 33.43 -4.84
N THR A 205 4.53 33.64 -4.65
CA THR A 205 5.19 34.95 -4.61
C THR A 205 6.63 34.77 -5.06
#